data_AF-A0A4U6V3L7-F1
#
_entry.id   AF-A0A4U6V3L7-F1
#
_cell.length_a   1.000
_cell.length_b   1.000
_cell.length_c   1.000
_cell.angle_alpha   90.00
_cell.angle_beta   90.00
_cell.angle_gamma   90.00
#
_symmetry.space_group_name_H-M   'P 1'
#
loop_
_entity.id
_entity.type
_entity.pdbx_description
1 polymer ?
#
loop_
_entity_poly.entity_id
_entity_poly.type
_entity_poly.pdbx_seq_one_letter_code
_entity_poly.pdbx_strand_id
1 'polypeptide(L)'
;MVGFFGTSAAYVHCHLQLRNGSVHSELIRPNHYRPRSVIRCCSTARGRIRDYYYQVLGVTVHSTPQEIKEAYRKLQKQHHPDIAGYKGHDYTLLLNEAYNVLMRNLSRHVDGKSRAGTGSGYTGDGYSSWNGPVRSQALFVDENKCIGCRECVHHAARTFSMDDVLGSAHVDIQFGDLEQQIQLAVESCPVNCIHWVESQELPVLEFLSRPQPKEGHGIFGGGWERPRNVFAAAKNFAKRLEREEQELEREQSSRSHGGHADCEAETEAQAEARHRAGEELRWKPLVDIWNGFRGWRKGGTDR
;
A
#
# COMPACT_ATOMS: atom_id res chain seq x y z
N MET A 1 -66.01 -39.94 36.41
CA MET A 1 -66.65 -39.39 37.63
C MET A 1 -65.59 -38.60 38.39
N VAL A 2 -65.87 -37.32 38.66
CA VAL A 2 -65.39 -36.40 39.74
C VAL A 2 -64.35 -36.95 40.74
N GLY A 3 -63.34 -36.21 41.23
CA GLY A 3 -62.99 -34.79 41.18
C GLY A 3 -61.81 -34.47 42.12
N PHE A 4 -61.18 -33.31 41.91
CA PHE A 4 -60.44 -32.40 42.81
C PHE A 4 -59.80 -32.88 44.14
N PHE A 5 -58.47 -32.69 44.29
CA PHE A 5 -57.76 -31.72 45.19
C PHE A 5 -56.32 -32.15 45.49
N GLY A 6 -55.36 -31.19 45.53
CA GLY A 6 -54.15 -31.33 46.35
C GLY A 6 -52.84 -30.71 45.84
N THR A 7 -52.67 -29.38 46.02
CA THR A 7 -51.48 -28.62 46.54
C THR A 7 -50.04 -29.01 46.15
N SER A 8 -49.04 -28.13 46.00
CA SER A 8 -48.87 -26.67 45.87
C SER A 8 -47.38 -26.44 45.60
N ALA A 9 -47.05 -25.38 44.86
CA ALA A 9 -45.73 -25.03 44.33
C ALA A 9 -44.73 -24.47 45.36
N ALA A 10 -43.44 -24.63 45.09
CA ALA A 10 -42.34 -23.93 45.76
C ALA A 10 -41.71 -22.89 44.81
N TYR A 11 -41.81 -21.62 45.18
CA TYR A 11 -41.08 -20.48 44.64
C TYR A 11 -40.49 -19.76 45.84
N VAL A 12 -39.17 -19.60 45.93
CA VAL A 12 -38.55 -18.84 47.01
C VAL A 12 -37.68 -17.72 46.43
N HIS A 13 -38.30 -16.56 46.48
CA HIS A 13 -37.73 -15.22 46.44
C HIS A 13 -36.97 -14.98 47.76
N CYS A 14 -35.75 -14.43 47.72
CA CYS A 14 -35.10 -13.95 48.93
C CYS A 14 -34.48 -12.57 48.69
N HIS A 15 -35.09 -11.58 49.33
CA HIS A 15 -34.62 -10.21 49.49
C HIS A 15 -34.73 -9.88 50.99
N LEU A 16 -34.02 -8.84 51.43
CA LEU A 16 -33.95 -8.23 52.78
C LEU A 16 -32.91 -8.78 53.76
N GLN A 17 -32.22 -8.00 54.60
CA GLN A 17 -31.89 -6.56 54.68
C GLN A 17 -30.90 -6.39 55.87
N LEU A 18 -29.91 -5.51 55.69
CA LEU A 18 -29.31 -4.54 56.64
C LEU A 18 -29.17 -4.86 58.14
N ARG A 19 -27.93 -4.72 58.66
CA ARG A 19 -27.69 -4.10 59.98
C ARG A 19 -26.36 -3.34 60.04
N ASN A 20 -26.46 -2.13 60.60
CA ASN A 20 -25.46 -1.06 60.67
C ASN A 20 -24.38 -1.29 61.73
N GLY A 21 -23.19 -0.73 61.49
CA GLY A 21 -22.13 -0.48 62.49
C GLY A 21 -21.21 0.65 62.01
N SER A 22 -21.41 1.84 62.57
CA SER A 22 -20.74 3.12 62.29
C SER A 22 -19.41 3.24 63.04
N VAL A 23 -18.37 3.83 62.41
CA VAL A 23 -17.65 5.00 62.95
C VAL A 23 -16.78 5.68 61.87
N HIS A 24 -17.11 6.95 61.60
CA HIS A 24 -16.27 8.16 61.44
C HIS A 24 -14.86 8.04 60.78
N SER A 25 -14.40 8.96 59.92
CA SER A 25 -14.82 10.32 59.57
C SER A 25 -13.86 10.89 58.52
N GLU A 26 -14.35 11.89 57.74
CA GLU A 26 -13.56 13.01 57.19
C GLU A 26 -12.58 12.66 56.03
N LEU A 27 -12.53 13.32 54.88
CA LEU A 27 -12.60 14.76 54.57
C LEU A 27 -12.99 14.98 53.09
N ILE A 28 -13.71 16.07 52.85
CA ILE A 28 -13.84 16.75 51.56
C ILE A 28 -12.45 17.22 51.09
N ARG A 29 -12.01 16.83 49.88
CA ARG A 29 -10.97 17.52 49.07
C ARG A 29 -11.15 17.23 47.56
N PRO A 30 -10.65 18.11 46.68
CA PRO A 30 -11.47 18.79 45.67
C PRO A 30 -11.32 18.26 44.24
N ASN A 31 -12.23 18.75 43.40
CA ASN A 31 -12.25 18.64 41.95
C ASN A 31 -10.94 19.19 41.34
N HIS A 32 -10.00 18.30 40.99
CA HIS A 32 -8.81 18.65 40.23
C HIS A 32 -9.02 18.30 38.75
N TYR A 33 -9.27 19.36 37.99
CA TYR A 33 -9.10 19.50 36.56
C TYR A 33 -7.85 18.73 36.09
N ARG A 34 -8.02 17.59 35.39
CA ARG A 34 -6.92 16.91 34.71
C ARG A 34 -6.68 17.59 33.35
N PRO A 35 -5.44 18.00 33.03
CA PRO A 35 -5.15 18.60 31.74
C PRO A 35 -5.25 17.54 30.63
N ARG A 36 -5.65 18.01 29.44
CA ARG A 36 -5.60 17.30 28.15
C ARG A 36 -4.25 16.56 28.00
N SER A 37 -4.24 15.25 28.24
CA SER A 37 -3.21 14.39 27.67
C SER A 37 -3.56 14.19 26.22
N VAL A 38 -2.74 14.76 25.33
CA VAL A 38 -2.75 14.50 23.90
C VAL A 38 -2.71 12.98 23.72
N ILE A 39 -3.82 12.38 23.28
CA ILE A 39 -3.88 10.99 22.87
C ILE A 39 -3.01 10.91 21.62
N ARG A 40 -1.75 10.53 21.81
CA ARG A 40 -0.83 10.21 20.72
C ARG A 40 -1.29 8.86 20.16
N CYS A 41 -2.02 8.93 19.04
CA CYS A 41 -2.53 7.78 18.31
C CYS A 41 -1.47 6.70 18.05
N CYS A 42 -1.96 5.46 18.02
CA CYS A 42 -1.29 4.18 17.78
C CYS A 42 -0.28 4.17 16.62
N SER A 43 1.00 4.45 16.90
CA SER A 43 2.12 4.30 15.94
C SER A 43 3.22 3.33 16.41
N THR A 44 3.11 2.77 17.63
CA THR A 44 4.24 2.11 18.29
C THR A 44 4.53 0.68 17.83
N ALA A 45 3.58 -0.03 17.22
CA ALA A 45 3.82 -1.38 16.71
C ALA A 45 4.62 -1.39 15.40
N ARG A 46 4.22 -0.55 14.42
CA ARG A 46 4.91 -0.44 13.12
C ARG A 46 6.28 0.24 13.21
N GLY A 47 6.46 1.17 14.15
CA GLY A 47 7.76 1.80 14.41
C GLY A 47 8.80 0.80 14.92
N ARG A 48 8.43 -0.04 15.90
CA ARG A 48 9.33 -1.05 16.50
C ARG A 48 9.82 -2.10 15.50
N ILE A 49 8.97 -2.55 14.59
CA ILE A 49 9.33 -3.54 13.55
C ILE A 49 10.34 -2.94 12.57
N ARG A 50 10.21 -1.64 12.26
CA ARG A 50 11.13 -0.97 11.35
C ARG A 50 12.51 -0.81 11.96
N ASP A 51 12.56 -0.39 13.22
CA ASP A 51 13.83 -0.24 13.95
C ASP A 51 14.57 -1.58 14.06
N TYR A 52 13.82 -2.69 14.17
CA TYR A 52 14.35 -4.05 14.11
C TYR A 52 15.02 -4.38 12.77
N TYR A 53 14.44 -3.99 11.62
CA TYR A 53 15.08 -4.25 10.31
C TYR A 53 16.37 -3.45 10.08
N TYR A 54 16.42 -2.20 10.57
CA TYR A 54 17.67 -1.42 10.58
C TYR A 54 18.75 -2.11 11.41
N GLN A 55 18.36 -2.66 12.57
CA GLN A 55 19.25 -3.44 13.43
C GLN A 55 19.71 -4.74 12.77
N VAL A 56 18.83 -5.47 12.06
CA VAL A 56 19.16 -6.71 11.33
C VAL A 56 20.19 -6.45 10.24
N LEU A 57 20.08 -5.35 9.49
CA LEU A 57 21.07 -4.97 8.48
C LEU A 57 22.33 -4.31 9.08
N GLY A 58 22.31 -3.94 10.36
CA GLY A 58 23.40 -3.23 11.03
C GLY A 58 23.61 -1.81 10.51
N VAL A 59 22.54 -1.16 10.04
CA VAL A 59 22.58 0.20 9.49
C VAL A 59 21.76 1.15 10.36
N THR A 60 22.04 2.45 10.25
CA THR A 60 21.33 3.45 11.08
C THR A 60 19.96 3.77 10.50
N VAL A 61 19.06 4.30 11.32
CA VAL A 61 17.70 4.71 10.89
C VAL A 61 17.75 5.79 9.78
N HIS A 62 18.84 6.56 9.72
CA HIS A 62 19.07 7.63 8.74
C HIS A 62 19.99 7.21 7.58
N SER A 63 20.26 5.91 7.41
CA SER A 63 21.18 5.44 6.37
C SER A 63 20.64 5.65 4.95
N THR A 64 21.56 5.96 4.03
CA THR A 64 21.26 6.20 2.62
C THR A 64 20.87 4.90 1.89
N PRO A 65 20.15 4.97 0.75
CA PRO A 65 19.76 3.76 -0.01
C PRO A 65 20.98 2.95 -0.48
N GLN A 66 22.11 3.62 -0.69
CA GLN A 66 23.36 3.00 -1.11
C GLN A 66 23.95 2.16 0.02
N GLU A 67 24.02 2.71 1.24
CA GLU A 67 24.48 1.99 2.44
C GLU A 67 23.63 0.75 2.73
N ILE A 68 22.30 0.86 2.59
CA ILE A 68 21.38 -0.27 2.81
C ILE A 68 21.66 -1.39 1.78
N LYS A 69 21.90 -1.04 0.51
CA LYS A 69 22.24 -2.00 -0.55
C LYS A 69 23.59 -2.67 -0.31
N GLU A 70 24.57 -1.91 0.15
CA GLU A 70 25.91 -2.43 0.44
C GLU A 70 25.92 -3.37 1.64
N ALA A 71 25.25 -2.99 2.73
CA ALA A 71 25.09 -3.83 3.92
C ALA A 71 24.37 -5.15 3.60
N TYR A 72 23.28 -5.07 2.83
CA TYR A 72 22.56 -6.25 2.35
C TYR A 72 23.46 -7.17 1.52
N ARG A 73 24.21 -6.64 0.53
CA ARG A 73 25.15 -7.43 -0.28
C ARG A 73 26.25 -8.07 0.55
N LYS A 74 26.73 -7.39 1.59
CA LYS A 74 27.76 -7.91 2.50
C LYS A 74 27.23 -9.07 3.33
N LEU A 75 26.03 -8.95 3.90
CA LEU A 75 25.39 -9.99 4.72
C LEU A 75 24.97 -11.20 3.87
N GLN A 76 24.46 -10.96 2.66
CA GLN A 76 24.06 -12.04 1.75
C GLN A 76 25.24 -12.92 1.33
N LYS A 77 26.43 -12.33 1.16
CA LYS A 77 27.67 -13.08 0.88
C LYS A 77 28.14 -13.93 2.06
N GLN A 78 27.76 -13.59 3.29
CA GLN A 78 28.16 -14.32 4.49
C GLN A 78 27.17 -15.43 4.83
N HIS A 79 25.88 -15.17 4.64
CA HIS A 79 24.79 -16.05 5.07
C HIS A 79 24.11 -16.79 3.93
N HIS A 80 24.68 -16.79 2.71
CA HIS A 80 24.12 -17.54 1.59
C HIS A 80 23.93 -19.03 1.97
N PRO A 81 22.81 -19.68 1.58
CA PRO A 81 22.58 -21.10 1.86
C PRO A 81 23.71 -22.01 1.37
N ASP A 82 24.40 -21.63 0.29
CA ASP A 82 25.55 -22.39 -0.23
C ASP A 82 26.79 -22.37 0.69
N ILE A 83 26.85 -21.40 1.62
CA ILE A 83 27.99 -21.21 2.54
C ILE A 83 27.61 -21.64 3.96
N ALA A 84 26.41 -21.23 4.41
CA ALA A 84 25.95 -21.41 5.78
C ALA A 84 24.89 -22.53 5.95
N GLY A 85 24.56 -23.24 4.86
CA GLY A 85 23.60 -24.34 4.86
C GLY A 85 22.19 -23.91 5.26
N TYR A 86 21.45 -24.79 5.94
CA TYR A 86 20.05 -24.57 6.33
C TYR A 86 19.84 -23.29 7.16
N LYS A 87 20.73 -22.99 8.11
CA LYS A 87 20.64 -21.75 8.91
C LYS A 87 20.83 -20.50 8.04
N GLY A 88 21.66 -20.60 6.99
CA GLY A 88 21.84 -19.54 6.01
C GLY A 88 20.53 -19.20 5.30
N HIS A 89 19.73 -20.20 4.93
CA HIS A 89 18.44 -20.00 4.30
C HIS A 89 17.52 -19.10 5.13
N ASP A 90 17.37 -19.39 6.43
CA ASP A 90 16.54 -18.61 7.34
C ASP A 90 17.01 -17.15 7.44
N TYR A 91 18.34 -16.93 7.55
CA TYR A 91 18.91 -15.59 7.57
C TYR A 91 18.68 -14.85 6.24
N THR A 92 18.82 -15.52 5.09
CA THR A 92 18.57 -14.87 3.79
C THR A 92 17.13 -14.44 3.61
N LEU A 93 16.17 -15.23 4.12
CA LEU A 93 14.75 -14.87 4.08
C LEU A 93 14.49 -13.59 4.89
N LEU A 94 15.04 -13.52 6.11
CA LEU A 94 14.93 -12.35 6.97
C LEU A 94 15.61 -11.11 6.35
N LEU A 95 16.78 -11.29 5.73
CA LEU A 95 17.51 -10.20 5.05
C LEU A 95 16.73 -9.67 3.84
N ASN A 96 16.10 -10.55 3.06
CA ASN A 96 15.24 -10.18 1.93
C ASN A 96 14.03 -9.38 2.39
N GLU A 97 13.37 -9.82 3.47
CA GLU A 97 12.23 -9.12 4.06
C GLU A 97 12.63 -7.72 4.53
N ALA A 98 13.71 -7.62 5.32
CA ALA A 98 14.25 -6.36 5.81
C ALA A 98 14.60 -5.39 4.66
N TYR A 99 15.29 -5.88 3.63
CA TYR A 99 15.66 -5.10 2.46
C TYR A 99 14.44 -4.57 1.71
N ASN A 100 13.45 -5.42 1.45
CA ASN A 100 12.22 -5.04 0.73
C ASN A 100 11.42 -3.98 1.48
N VAL A 101 11.28 -4.13 2.81
CA VAL A 101 10.58 -3.16 3.65
C VAL A 101 11.30 -1.82 3.65
N LEU A 102 12.62 -1.81 3.85
CA LEU A 102 13.39 -0.56 3.90
C LEU A 102 13.45 0.15 2.54
N MET A 103 13.64 -0.59 1.45
CA MET A 103 13.66 -0.01 0.10
C MET A 103 12.32 0.55 -0.33
N ARG A 104 11.20 -0.14 -0.04
CA ARG A 104 9.85 0.37 -0.35
C ARG A 104 9.54 1.66 0.41
N ASN A 105 9.98 1.77 1.66
CA ASN A 105 9.83 3.00 2.46
C ASN A 105 10.67 4.15 1.91
N LEU A 106 11.90 3.85 1.52
CA LEU A 106 12.82 4.86 1.01
C LEU A 106 12.41 5.35 -0.37
N SER A 107 11.90 4.48 -1.25
CA SER A 107 11.29 4.89 -2.52
C SER A 107 10.13 5.85 -2.25
N ARG A 108 9.22 5.54 -1.31
CA ARG A 108 8.14 6.46 -0.93
C ARG A 108 8.62 7.83 -0.41
N HIS A 109 9.81 7.91 0.20
CA HIS A 109 10.39 9.17 0.68
C HIS A 109 11.17 9.94 -0.40
N VAL A 110 11.86 9.25 -1.31
CA VAL A 110 12.56 9.88 -2.46
C VAL A 110 11.56 10.31 -3.53
N ASP A 111 10.49 9.53 -3.71
CA ASP A 111 9.29 9.85 -4.49
C ASP A 111 8.30 10.71 -3.66
N GLY A 112 8.79 11.35 -2.58
CA GLY A 112 8.15 12.49 -1.92
C GLY A 112 8.19 13.76 -2.79
N LYS A 113 8.76 13.68 -3.99
CA LYS A 113 8.22 14.42 -5.13
C LYS A 113 6.91 13.73 -5.50
N SER A 114 5.80 14.32 -5.09
CA SER A 114 4.59 14.31 -5.92
C SER A 114 5.03 14.27 -7.38
N ARG A 115 4.56 13.30 -8.18
CA ARG A 115 4.64 13.37 -9.65
C ARG A 115 3.79 14.53 -10.18
N ALA A 116 3.91 15.71 -9.56
CA ALA A 116 3.64 17.01 -10.13
C ALA A 116 4.86 17.33 -11.00
N GLY A 117 4.91 16.71 -12.17
CA GLY A 117 6.03 16.77 -13.08
C GLY A 117 5.69 16.12 -14.42
N THR A 118 4.79 16.78 -15.14
CA THR A 118 4.71 16.80 -16.61
C THR A 118 4.26 15.51 -17.31
N GLY A 119 2.98 15.48 -17.72
CA GLY A 119 2.46 14.64 -18.79
C GLY A 119 2.00 13.24 -18.39
N SER A 120 0.68 13.08 -18.28
CA SER A 120 -0.05 11.81 -18.03
C SER A 120 0.18 11.17 -16.65
N GLY A 121 -0.52 11.71 -15.65
CA GLY A 121 -0.44 11.31 -14.24
C GLY A 121 -1.12 10.00 -13.85
N TYR A 122 -1.52 9.17 -14.82
CA TYR A 122 -2.18 7.89 -14.55
C TYR A 122 -1.17 6.74 -14.56
N THR A 123 -0.88 6.18 -13.38
CA THR A 123 0.07 5.06 -13.22
C THR A 123 -0.57 3.69 -13.40
N GLY A 124 -1.89 3.60 -13.60
CA GLY A 124 -2.62 2.33 -13.68
C GLY A 124 -2.94 1.72 -12.31
N ASP A 125 -2.23 2.13 -11.26
CA ASP A 125 -2.48 1.68 -9.89
C ASP A 125 -3.61 2.49 -9.23
N GLY A 126 -4.58 1.79 -8.64
CA GLY A 126 -5.61 2.40 -7.79
C GLY A 126 -5.02 2.90 -6.46
N TYR A 127 -5.67 3.89 -5.87
CA TYR A 127 -5.30 4.44 -4.57
C TYR A 127 -5.84 3.60 -3.41
N SER A 128 -6.98 2.92 -3.60
CA SER A 128 -7.56 2.06 -2.56
C SER A 128 -6.85 0.70 -2.46
N SER A 129 -6.68 0.24 -1.23
CA SER A 129 -6.07 -1.06 -0.93
C SER A 129 -7.13 -2.15 -0.82
N TRP A 130 -6.83 -3.38 -1.26
CA TRP A 130 -7.78 -4.49 -1.18
C TRP A 130 -7.59 -5.31 0.10
N ASN A 131 -8.69 -5.56 0.82
CA ASN A 131 -8.70 -6.52 1.93
C ASN A 131 -9.30 -7.85 1.46
N GLY A 132 -8.44 -8.84 1.24
CA GLY A 132 -8.83 -10.19 0.80
C GLY A 132 -8.70 -10.40 -0.71
N PRO A 133 -9.33 -11.45 -1.27
CA PRO A 133 -9.24 -11.75 -2.69
C PRO A 133 -9.92 -10.65 -3.52
N VAL A 134 -9.29 -10.31 -4.65
CA VAL A 134 -9.85 -9.34 -5.61
C VAL A 134 -11.21 -9.84 -6.08
N ARG A 135 -12.22 -8.96 -6.04
CA ARG A 135 -13.59 -9.24 -6.47
C ARG A 135 -13.84 -8.57 -7.83
N SER A 136 -14.91 -8.99 -8.51
CA SER A 136 -15.37 -8.34 -9.74
C SER A 136 -15.88 -6.93 -9.50
N GLN A 137 -16.47 -6.70 -8.32
CA GLN A 137 -17.04 -5.41 -7.92
C GLN A 137 -16.17 -4.75 -6.84
N ALA A 138 -16.06 -3.43 -6.94
CA ALA A 138 -15.38 -2.53 -6.02
C ALA A 138 -16.33 -1.40 -5.59
N LEU A 139 -15.99 -0.76 -4.48
CA LEU A 139 -16.68 0.43 -3.99
C LEU A 139 -15.96 1.68 -4.50
N PHE A 140 -16.71 2.61 -5.06
CA PHE A 140 -16.24 3.92 -5.47
C PHE A 140 -17.12 5.01 -4.85
N VAL A 141 -16.49 6.08 -4.36
CA VAL A 141 -17.20 7.26 -3.85
C VAL A 141 -16.96 8.42 -4.81
N ASP A 142 -18.04 9.00 -5.32
CA ASP A 142 -18.01 10.20 -6.15
C ASP A 142 -17.78 11.44 -5.26
N GLU A 143 -16.51 11.83 -5.13
CA GLU A 143 -16.08 13.02 -4.38
C GLU A 143 -16.78 14.30 -4.83
N ASN A 144 -17.23 14.38 -6.09
CA ASN A 144 -17.88 15.59 -6.62
C ASN A 144 -19.33 15.73 -6.18
N LYS A 145 -20.01 14.61 -5.87
CA LYS A 145 -21.38 14.59 -5.34
C LYS A 145 -21.42 14.51 -3.82
N CYS A 146 -20.35 14.04 -3.19
CA CYS A 146 -20.29 13.88 -1.74
C CYS A 146 -20.39 15.24 -1.04
N ILE A 147 -21.40 15.39 -0.18
CA ILE A 147 -21.59 16.59 0.66
C ILE A 147 -20.90 16.46 2.04
N GLY A 148 -20.20 15.36 2.29
CA GLY A 148 -19.46 15.15 3.54
C GLY A 148 -20.31 14.87 4.77
N CYS A 149 -21.46 14.22 4.63
CA CYS A 149 -22.35 13.87 5.76
C CYS A 149 -21.77 12.87 6.78
N ARG A 150 -20.67 12.17 6.43
CA ARG A 150 -19.93 11.21 7.27
C ARG A 150 -20.66 9.92 7.67
N GLU A 151 -21.90 9.71 7.23
CA GLU A 151 -22.69 8.51 7.59
C GLU A 151 -22.00 7.19 7.19
N CYS A 152 -21.34 7.15 6.04
CA CYS A 152 -20.58 5.99 5.58
C CYS A 152 -19.42 5.62 6.53
N VAL A 153 -18.73 6.60 7.08
CA VAL A 153 -17.64 6.39 8.06
C VAL A 153 -18.20 5.96 9.41
N HIS A 154 -19.41 6.40 9.78
CA HIS A 154 -20.06 5.96 11.02
C HIS A 154 -20.44 4.47 10.99
N HIS A 155 -20.91 3.96 9.84
CA HIS A 155 -21.26 2.55 9.69
C HIS A 155 -20.07 1.64 9.38
N ALA A 156 -19.14 2.09 8.54
CA ALA A 156 -18.03 1.29 8.01
C ALA A 156 -16.70 2.08 8.02
N ALA A 157 -16.18 2.32 9.24
CA ALA A 157 -15.00 3.15 9.49
C ALA A 157 -13.65 2.55 9.03
N ARG A 158 -13.59 1.25 8.68
CA ARG A 158 -12.36 0.65 8.12
C ARG A 158 -12.33 0.75 6.61
N THR A 159 -13.51 0.81 5.98
CA THR A 159 -13.67 0.86 4.53
C THR A 159 -13.62 2.31 4.03
N PHE A 160 -14.37 3.20 4.67
CA PHE A 160 -14.49 4.61 4.28
C PHE A 160 -13.74 5.53 5.24
N SER A 161 -13.15 6.57 4.67
CA SER A 161 -12.52 7.67 5.41
C SER A 161 -12.95 9.02 4.83
N MET A 162 -12.86 10.06 5.66
CA MET A 162 -13.16 11.43 5.26
C MET A 162 -11.87 12.17 4.94
N ASP A 163 -11.85 12.87 3.81
CA ASP A 163 -10.86 13.91 3.55
C ASP A 163 -11.35 15.21 4.22
N ASP A 164 -10.65 15.64 5.26
CA ASP A 164 -10.96 16.88 5.99
C ASP A 164 -10.68 18.15 5.17
N VAL A 165 -9.82 18.09 4.14
CA VAL A 165 -9.51 19.23 3.27
C VAL A 165 -10.59 19.42 2.21
N LEU A 166 -10.98 18.33 1.56
CA LEU A 166 -12.01 18.36 0.51
C LEU A 166 -13.43 18.29 1.06
N GLY A 167 -13.59 17.85 2.30
CA GLY A 167 -14.90 17.59 2.90
C GLY A 167 -15.66 16.43 2.26
N SER A 168 -14.96 15.53 1.56
CA SER A 168 -15.57 14.41 0.83
C SER A 168 -15.10 13.06 1.39
N ALA A 169 -15.94 12.04 1.27
CA ALA A 169 -15.60 10.68 1.65
C ALA A 169 -14.85 9.97 0.51
N HIS A 170 -13.92 9.09 0.86
CA HIS A 170 -13.24 8.20 -0.07
C HIS A 170 -13.09 6.80 0.53
N VAL A 171 -12.70 5.83 -0.30
CA VAL A 171 -12.45 4.44 0.11
C VAL A 171 -10.95 4.24 0.29
N ASP A 172 -10.53 3.88 1.51
CA ASP A 172 -9.12 3.55 1.80
C ASP A 172 -8.85 2.06 1.61
N ILE A 173 -9.78 1.23 2.10
CA ILE A 173 -9.66 -0.22 2.10
C ILE A 173 -10.94 -0.82 1.53
N GLN A 174 -10.85 -1.45 0.36
CA GLN A 174 -11.94 -2.21 -0.22
C GLN A 174 -12.27 -3.40 0.69
N PHE A 175 -13.53 -3.48 1.13
CA PHE A 175 -14.05 -4.56 1.98
C PHE A 175 -13.32 -4.72 3.34
N GLY A 176 -13.03 -3.60 4.01
CA GLY A 176 -12.43 -3.60 5.35
C GLY A 176 -13.39 -4.00 6.49
N ASP A 177 -14.69 -3.76 6.29
CA ASP A 177 -15.76 -4.04 7.25
C ASP A 177 -16.66 -5.20 6.78
N LEU A 178 -17.63 -5.57 7.62
CA LEU A 178 -18.64 -6.56 7.25
C LEU A 178 -19.50 -6.04 6.09
N GLU A 179 -19.86 -6.93 5.17
CA GLU A 179 -20.67 -6.59 4.00
C GLU A 179 -22.00 -5.91 4.36
N GLN A 180 -22.63 -6.30 5.47
CA GLN A 180 -23.83 -5.67 5.99
C GLN A 180 -23.60 -4.20 6.39
N GLN A 181 -22.45 -3.89 7.02
CA GLN A 181 -22.11 -2.51 7.40
C GLN A 181 -21.83 -1.65 6.18
N ILE A 182 -21.19 -2.24 5.17
CA ILE A 182 -20.93 -1.59 3.88
C ILE A 182 -22.26 -1.31 3.18
N GLN A 183 -23.18 -2.28 3.11
CA GLN A 183 -24.48 -2.09 2.47
C GLN A 183 -25.29 -0.99 3.17
N LEU A 184 -25.31 -0.99 4.51
CA LEU A 184 -25.91 0.09 5.29
C LEU A 184 -25.27 1.46 4.98
N ALA A 185 -23.94 1.53 4.85
CA ALA A 185 -23.23 2.75 4.48
C ALA A 185 -23.61 3.27 3.07
N VAL A 186 -23.87 2.37 2.12
CA VAL A 186 -24.34 2.74 0.77
C VAL A 186 -25.76 3.29 0.84
N GLU A 187 -26.66 2.59 1.55
CA GLU A 187 -28.08 2.94 1.67
C GLU A 187 -28.33 4.20 2.51
N SER A 188 -27.46 4.47 3.49
CA SER A 188 -27.58 5.63 4.37
C SER A 188 -27.14 6.94 3.72
N CYS A 189 -26.57 6.89 2.50
CA CYS A 189 -26.05 8.06 1.83
C CYS A 189 -27.18 8.99 1.32
N PRO A 190 -27.31 10.23 1.82
CA PRO A 190 -28.42 11.13 1.45
C PRO A 190 -28.37 11.60 -0.01
N VAL A 191 -27.18 11.59 -0.62
CA VAL A 191 -26.94 12.04 -2.00
C VAL A 191 -26.59 10.88 -2.94
N ASN A 192 -26.61 9.63 -2.45
CA ASN A 192 -26.25 8.43 -3.22
C ASN A 192 -24.93 8.58 -4.00
N CYS A 193 -23.88 9.11 -3.34
CA CYS A 193 -22.57 9.31 -3.96
C CYS A 193 -21.68 8.05 -3.96
N ILE A 194 -22.15 6.94 -3.38
CA ILE A 194 -21.41 5.68 -3.29
C ILE A 194 -21.93 4.73 -4.37
N HIS A 195 -21.03 4.19 -5.17
CA HIS A 195 -21.35 3.38 -6.34
C HIS A 195 -20.57 2.06 -6.33
N TRP A 196 -21.24 0.99 -6.72
CA TRP A 196 -20.61 -0.29 -7.04
C TRP A 196 -20.10 -0.24 -8.47
N VAL A 197 -18.81 -0.51 -8.67
CA VAL A 197 -18.13 -0.41 -9.96
C VAL A 197 -17.32 -1.67 -10.23
N GLU A 198 -17.02 -1.96 -11.49
CA GLU A 198 -16.07 -3.01 -11.85
C GLU A 198 -14.65 -2.70 -11.35
N SER A 199 -13.93 -3.72 -10.88
CA SER A 199 -12.58 -3.54 -10.32
C SER A 199 -11.56 -3.02 -11.33
N GLN A 200 -11.80 -3.20 -12.63
CA GLN A 200 -10.93 -2.70 -13.71
C GLN A 200 -11.09 -1.18 -13.93
N GLU A 201 -12.29 -0.64 -13.71
CA GLU A 201 -12.57 0.79 -13.92
C GLU A 201 -12.20 1.64 -12.70
N LEU A 202 -12.11 1.01 -11.51
CA LEU A 202 -11.85 1.68 -10.24
C LEU A 202 -10.61 2.60 -10.27
N PRO A 203 -9.43 2.16 -10.75
CA PRO A 203 -8.24 3.02 -10.74
C PRO A 203 -8.42 4.28 -11.60
N VAL A 204 -9.10 4.15 -12.75
CA VAL A 204 -9.40 5.29 -13.64
C VAL A 204 -10.33 6.29 -12.95
N LEU A 205 -11.36 5.78 -12.25
CA LEU A 205 -12.31 6.64 -11.54
C LEU A 205 -11.66 7.39 -10.37
N GLU A 206 -10.87 6.71 -9.56
CA GLU A 206 -10.15 7.35 -8.44
C GLU A 206 -9.11 8.37 -8.93
N PHE A 207 -8.52 8.13 -10.11
CA PHE A 207 -7.63 9.12 -10.74
C PHE A 207 -8.38 10.37 -11.21
N LEU A 208 -9.58 10.19 -11.78
CA LEU A 208 -10.39 11.28 -12.32
C LEU A 208 -11.18 12.06 -11.25
N SER A 209 -11.41 11.48 -10.06
CA SER A 209 -12.05 12.19 -8.93
C SER A 209 -11.13 13.27 -8.35
N ARG A 210 -9.81 13.04 -8.39
CA ARG A 210 -8.80 13.97 -7.88
C ARG A 210 -8.66 15.22 -8.75
N PRO A 211 -8.33 16.38 -8.14
CA PRO A 211 -8.14 17.61 -8.88
C PRO A 211 -6.89 17.48 -9.76
N GLN A 212 -7.08 17.57 -11.07
CA GLN A 212 -5.98 17.52 -12.03
C GLN A 212 -5.51 18.94 -12.37
N PRO A 213 -4.19 19.15 -12.51
CA PRO A 213 -3.67 20.42 -12.96
C PRO A 213 -4.07 20.61 -14.43
N LYS A 214 -4.82 21.68 -14.71
CA LYS A 214 -5.20 22.03 -16.08
C LYS A 214 -4.06 22.83 -16.70
N GLU A 215 -3.64 22.45 -17.90
CA GLU A 215 -2.67 23.24 -18.67
C GLU A 215 -3.29 24.58 -19.08
N GLY A 216 -2.97 25.62 -18.32
CA GLY A 216 -3.40 26.98 -18.60
C GLY A 216 -2.51 27.60 -19.67
N HIS A 217 -3.06 27.83 -20.85
CA HIS A 217 -2.38 28.53 -21.94
C HIS A 217 -2.49 30.08 -21.82
N GLY A 218 -2.82 30.62 -20.65
CA GLY A 218 -3.10 32.05 -20.42
C GLY A 218 -2.34 32.66 -19.24
N ILE A 219 -2.34 33.99 -19.18
CA ILE A 219 -1.61 34.82 -18.18
C ILE A 219 -1.96 34.48 -16.72
N PHE A 220 -3.16 33.93 -16.47
CA PHE A 220 -3.60 33.54 -15.13
C PHE A 220 -3.11 32.16 -14.65
N GLY A 221 -2.24 31.49 -15.42
CA GLY A 221 -1.70 30.18 -15.05
C GLY A 221 -2.75 29.06 -15.09
N GLY A 222 -2.28 27.82 -15.08
CA GLY A 222 -3.13 26.63 -15.04
C GLY A 222 -3.94 26.54 -13.75
N GLY A 223 -5.25 26.40 -13.86
CA GLY A 223 -6.13 26.13 -12.72
C GLY A 223 -6.19 24.64 -12.37
N TRP A 224 -6.98 24.31 -11.36
CA TRP A 224 -7.37 22.93 -11.08
C TRP A 224 -8.74 22.68 -11.66
N GLU A 225 -8.90 21.60 -12.44
CA GLU A 225 -10.20 21.23 -13.01
C GLU A 225 -10.54 19.79 -12.64
N ARG A 226 -11.80 19.60 -12.23
CA ARG A 226 -12.39 18.28 -12.01
C ARG A 226 -13.50 18.06 -13.03
N PRO A 227 -13.58 16.88 -13.67
CA PRO A 227 -14.70 16.54 -14.54
C PRO A 227 -16.01 16.54 -13.76
N ARG A 228 -17.07 17.18 -14.27
CA ARG A 228 -18.38 17.20 -13.58
C ARG A 228 -18.96 15.80 -13.35
N ASN A 229 -18.74 14.89 -14.30
CA ASN A 229 -19.18 13.50 -14.25
C ASN A 229 -17.98 12.57 -14.43
N VAL A 230 -17.51 11.96 -13.34
CA VAL A 230 -16.33 11.09 -13.33
C VAL A 230 -16.51 9.89 -14.25
N PHE A 231 -17.69 9.26 -14.25
CA PHE A 231 -17.99 8.11 -15.12
C PHE A 231 -17.96 8.42 -16.62
N ALA A 232 -18.45 9.59 -17.03
CA ALA A 232 -18.41 9.98 -18.45
C ALA A 232 -16.97 10.25 -18.89
N ALA A 233 -16.16 10.85 -18.00
CA ALA A 233 -14.74 11.06 -18.24
C ALA A 233 -13.98 9.72 -18.34
N ALA A 234 -14.29 8.75 -17.47
CA ALA A 234 -13.68 7.42 -17.52
C ALA A 234 -14.00 6.68 -18.83
N LYS A 235 -15.25 6.74 -19.31
CA LYS A 235 -15.63 6.15 -20.61
C LYS A 235 -14.88 6.79 -21.78
N ASN A 236 -14.72 8.11 -21.76
CA ASN A 236 -13.92 8.81 -22.78
C ASN A 236 -12.44 8.44 -22.70
N PHE A 237 -11.92 8.20 -21.49
CA PHE A 237 -10.55 7.76 -21.27
C PHE A 237 -10.31 6.34 -21.82
N ALA A 238 -11.19 5.38 -21.48
CA ALA A 238 -11.13 4.02 -22.00
C ALA A 238 -11.20 4.00 -23.54
N LYS A 239 -12.15 4.74 -24.14
CA LYS A 239 -12.27 4.86 -25.59
C LYS A 239 -11.03 5.47 -26.26
N ARG A 240 -10.28 6.32 -25.57
CA ARG A 240 -9.04 6.89 -26.09
C ARG A 240 -7.92 5.85 -26.08
N LEU A 241 -7.79 5.07 -25.00
CA LEU A 241 -6.82 3.97 -24.93
C LEU A 241 -7.07 2.92 -26.01
N GLU A 242 -8.32 2.53 -26.24
CA GLU A 242 -8.68 1.58 -27.32
C GLU A 242 -8.29 2.11 -28.71
N ARG A 243 -8.42 3.42 -28.96
CA ARG A 243 -8.01 4.03 -30.22
C ARG A 243 -6.49 4.03 -30.39
N GLU A 244 -5.77 4.37 -29.33
CA GLU A 244 -4.30 4.33 -29.32
C GLU A 244 -3.78 2.91 -29.55
N GLU A 245 -4.38 1.90 -28.93
CA GLU A 245 -4.05 0.49 -29.15
C GLU A 245 -4.30 0.07 -30.60
N GLN A 246 -5.45 0.42 -31.18
CA GLN A 246 -5.75 0.15 -32.58
C GLN A 246 -4.82 0.87 -33.56
N GLU A 247 -4.39 2.10 -33.24
CA GLU A 247 -3.41 2.83 -34.04
C GLU A 247 -2.04 2.14 -33.98
N LEU A 248 -1.58 1.73 -32.79
CA LEU A 248 -0.34 0.97 -32.62
C LEU A 248 -0.39 -0.39 -33.34
N GLU A 249 -1.53 -1.09 -33.31
CA GLU A 249 -1.73 -2.34 -34.05
C GLU A 249 -1.67 -2.11 -35.56
N ARG A 250 -2.27 -1.03 -36.07
CA ARG A 250 -2.17 -0.64 -37.49
C ARG A 250 -0.76 -0.23 -37.88
N GLU A 251 -0.04 0.49 -37.02
CA GLU A 251 1.36 0.84 -37.22
C GLU A 251 2.27 -0.39 -37.20
N GLN A 252 2.05 -1.34 -36.30
CA GLN A 252 2.75 -2.62 -36.27
C GLN A 252 2.44 -3.46 -37.53
N SER A 253 1.17 -3.50 -37.94
CA SER A 253 0.74 -4.20 -39.16
C SER A 253 1.33 -3.58 -40.42
N SER A 254 1.39 -2.24 -40.52
CA SER A 254 2.00 -1.55 -41.66
C SER A 254 3.53 -1.66 -41.67
N ARG A 255 4.20 -1.66 -40.50
CA ARG A 255 5.62 -1.99 -40.38
C ARG A 255 5.95 -3.42 -40.81
N SER A 256 5.04 -4.36 -40.59
CA SER A 256 5.21 -5.75 -41.05
C SER A 256 5.11 -5.92 -42.58
N HIS A 257 4.43 -5.00 -43.29
CA HIS A 257 4.31 -5.01 -44.76
C HIS A 257 5.29 -4.04 -45.48
N GLY A 258 5.94 -3.13 -44.77
CA GLY A 258 6.79 -2.06 -45.33
C GLY A 258 8.29 -2.19 -45.06
N GLY A 259 8.77 -3.34 -44.56
CA GLY A 259 10.16 -3.54 -44.15
C GLY A 259 10.93 -4.56 -45.00
N HIS A 260 11.16 -4.28 -46.29
CA HIS A 260 12.28 -4.88 -47.04
C HIS A 260 13.40 -3.86 -47.18
N ALA A 261 14.06 -3.57 -46.07
CA ALA A 261 15.38 -2.94 -46.05
C ALA A 261 16.27 -3.83 -45.17
N ASP A 262 16.85 -4.84 -45.82
CA ASP A 262 18.01 -5.66 -45.43
C ASP A 262 18.48 -5.50 -43.98
N CYS A 263 17.78 -6.14 -43.05
CA CYS A 263 18.39 -6.61 -41.82
C CYS A 263 18.58 -8.10 -42.00
N GLU A 264 19.76 -8.50 -42.48
CA GLU A 264 20.16 -9.91 -42.46
C GLU A 264 19.91 -10.44 -41.03
N ALA A 265 19.06 -11.46 -40.92
CA ALA A 265 18.77 -12.08 -39.64
C ALA A 265 20.10 -12.50 -39.00
N GLU A 266 20.34 -12.07 -37.76
CA GLU A 266 21.57 -12.42 -37.05
C GLU A 266 21.75 -13.93 -37.07
N THR A 267 22.89 -14.38 -37.60
CA THR A 267 23.18 -15.82 -37.64
C THR A 267 23.28 -16.35 -36.21
N GLU A 268 22.88 -17.60 -36.01
CA GLU A 268 22.89 -18.26 -34.70
C GLU A 268 24.27 -18.18 -34.02
N ALA A 269 25.35 -18.22 -34.81
CA ALA A 269 26.72 -18.04 -34.35
C ALA A 269 27.02 -16.63 -33.82
N GLN A 270 26.41 -15.57 -34.38
CA GLN A 270 26.56 -14.20 -33.90
C GLN A 270 25.79 -13.97 -32.60
N ALA A 271 24.61 -14.57 -32.46
CA ALA A 271 23.84 -14.52 -31.21
C ALA A 271 24.57 -15.24 -30.07
N GLU A 272 25.16 -16.42 -30.34
CA GLU A 272 25.92 -17.17 -29.36
C GLU A 272 27.23 -16.47 -28.96
N ALA A 273 27.91 -15.84 -29.92
CA ALA A 273 29.11 -15.03 -29.65
C ALA A 273 28.82 -13.84 -28.73
N ARG A 274 27.65 -13.19 -28.89
CA ARG A 274 27.20 -12.11 -27.99
C ARG A 274 26.86 -12.61 -26.59
N HIS A 275 26.17 -13.74 -26.49
CA HIS A 275 25.87 -14.35 -25.19
C HIS A 275 27.16 -14.67 -24.43
N ARG A 276 28.12 -15.31 -25.10
CA ARG A 276 29.43 -15.67 -24.54
C ARG A 276 30.24 -14.43 -24.13
N ALA A 277 30.26 -13.38 -24.96
CA ALA A 277 30.91 -12.11 -24.63
C ALA A 277 30.26 -11.41 -23.41
N GLY A 278 28.93 -11.48 -23.30
CA GLY A 278 28.19 -10.95 -22.16
C GLY A 278 28.47 -11.71 -20.86
N GLU A 279 28.56 -13.04 -20.92
CA GLU A 279 28.94 -13.86 -19.77
C GLU A 279 30.37 -13.57 -19.32
N GLU A 280 31.31 -13.43 -20.26
CA GLU A 280 32.69 -13.06 -19.93
C GLU A 280 32.79 -11.67 -19.26
N LEU A 281 32.09 -10.67 -19.77
CA LEU A 281 32.09 -9.32 -19.18
C LEU A 281 31.44 -9.28 -17.79
N ARG A 282 30.45 -10.13 -17.55
CA ARG A 282 29.78 -10.25 -16.24
C ARG A 282 30.69 -10.88 -15.18
N TRP A 283 31.56 -11.81 -15.57
CA TRP A 283 32.44 -12.53 -14.65
C TRP A 283 33.86 -11.95 -14.51
N LYS A 284 34.35 -11.17 -15.49
CA LYS A 284 35.68 -10.53 -15.46
C LYS A 284 35.92 -9.67 -14.20
N PRO A 285 35.00 -8.76 -13.78
CA PRO A 285 35.21 -7.96 -12.58
C PRO A 285 35.27 -8.80 -11.29
N LEU A 286 34.50 -9.91 -11.23
CA LEU A 286 34.50 -10.80 -10.07
C LEU A 286 35.77 -11.65 -9.98
N VAL A 287 36.28 -12.11 -11.13
CA VAL A 287 37.51 -12.90 -11.21
C VAL A 287 38.74 -12.04 -10.93
N ASP A 288 38.78 -10.80 -11.42
CA ASP A 288 39.89 -9.87 -11.17
C ASP A 288 39.96 -9.43 -9.70
N ILE A 289 38.81 -9.19 -9.06
CA ILE A 289 38.72 -8.90 -7.62
C ILE A 289 39.15 -10.13 -6.79
N TRP A 290 38.77 -11.34 -7.19
CA TRP A 290 39.12 -12.58 -6.49
C TRP A 290 40.62 -12.91 -6.62
N ASN A 291 41.21 -12.71 -7.81
CA ASN A 291 42.64 -12.91 -8.05
C ASN A 291 43.48 -11.84 -7.34
N GLY A 292 42.99 -10.59 -7.26
CA GLY A 292 43.61 -9.53 -6.45
C GLY A 292 43.63 -9.86 -4.95
N PHE A 293 42.55 -10.47 -4.43
CA PHE A 293 42.47 -10.88 -3.01
C PHE A 293 43.36 -12.10 -2.69
N ARG A 294 43.56 -13.01 -3.66
CA ARG A 294 44.46 -14.17 -3.52
C ARG A 294 45.95 -13.77 -3.58
N GLY A 295 46.29 -12.74 -4.35
CA GLY A 295 47.64 -12.16 -4.43
C GLY A 295 48.09 -11.50 -3.11
N TRP A 296 47.16 -10.89 -2.36
CA TRP A 296 47.47 -10.23 -1.09
C TRP A 296 47.79 -11.21 0.05
N ARG A 297 47.31 -12.46 -0.02
CA ARG A 297 47.55 -13.51 1.01
C ARG A 297 48.90 -14.21 0.90
N LYS A 298 49.76 -13.89 -0.08
CA LYS A 298 51.04 -14.58 -0.34
C LYS A 298 52.30 -13.71 -0.14
N GLY A 299 52.19 -12.53 0.47
CA GLY A 299 53.35 -11.70 0.81
C GLY A 299 53.45 -11.47 2.33
N GLY A 300 54.11 -12.38 3.05
CA GLY A 300 54.25 -12.22 4.50
C GLY A 300 55.00 -13.34 5.24
N THR A 301 56.08 -13.89 4.66
CA THR A 301 57.11 -14.66 5.40
C THR A 301 58.38 -14.64 4.56
N ASP A 302 59.33 -13.77 4.94
CA ASP A 302 60.79 -14.00 4.93
C ASP A 302 61.54 -12.67 5.08
N ARG A 303 61.82 -12.26 6.33
CA ARG A 303 63.17 -12.03 6.90
C ARG A 303 63.08 -11.43 8.29
#